data_AF-A0A954ZHX9-F1
#
_entry.id   AF-A0A954ZHX9-F1
#
_cell.length_a   1.000
_cell.length_b   1.000
_cell.length_c   1.000
_cell.angle_alpha   90.00
_cell.angle_beta   90.00
_cell.angle_gamma   90.00
#
_symmetry.space_group_name_H-M   'P 1'
#
loop_
_entity.id
_entity.type
_entity.pdbx_description
1 polymer ?
#
loop_
_entity_poly.entity_id
_entity_poly.type
_entity_poly.pdbx_seq_one_letter_code
_entity_poly.pdbx_strand_id
1 'polypeptide(L)'
;MKRRLYQRPPTMPKPTSLPRGPKWSQKIRKDGKMFSGPGNAPLAFKGGGTSSLEWIVYWTLYKIFMPSGDPRKPPYDGIIGVFAYQKSIDLGHFAGGSVIDFVVELGPRMKSRVAIRVNGSRYHEQASARQIMMDRLQKQRLSSTMTVIDLWDYELLESDGSAGTGEKAVIAVKRALGMIEGPSRLALARSRDVRYQGS
;
A
#
# COMPACT_ATOMS: atom_id res chain seq x y z
N MET A 1 40.12 -21.77 57.06
CA MET A 1 39.94 -21.67 55.58
C MET A 1 38.63 -20.95 55.27
N LYS A 2 38.66 -19.72 54.75
CA LYS A 2 37.45 -18.98 54.32
C LYS A 2 37.24 -19.17 52.82
N ARG A 3 36.12 -19.80 52.42
CA ARG A 3 35.70 -19.94 51.01
C ARG A 3 35.39 -18.57 50.43
N ARG A 4 36.11 -18.14 49.38
CA ARG A 4 35.76 -16.95 48.59
C ARG A 4 34.47 -17.25 47.82
N LEU A 5 33.42 -16.48 48.09
CA LEU A 5 32.17 -16.52 47.34
C LEU A 5 32.42 -15.95 45.95
N TYR A 6 32.08 -16.72 44.92
CA TYR A 6 32.18 -16.34 43.52
C TYR A 6 31.12 -15.25 43.24
N GLN A 7 31.53 -13.98 43.19
CA GLN A 7 30.64 -12.89 42.79
C GLN A 7 30.39 -12.99 41.27
N ARG A 8 29.13 -13.19 40.88
CA ARG A 8 28.74 -13.16 39.47
C ARG A 8 28.92 -11.73 38.94
N PRO A 9 29.47 -11.56 37.72
CA PRO A 9 29.62 -10.25 37.12
C PRO A 9 28.24 -9.58 36.94
N PRO A 10 28.16 -8.25 37.03
CA PRO A 10 26.92 -7.50 36.86
C PRO A 10 26.34 -7.79 35.47
N THR A 11 25.06 -8.12 35.43
CA THR A 11 24.36 -8.42 34.18
C THR A 11 24.15 -7.13 33.41
N MET A 12 24.55 -7.08 32.13
CA MET A 12 24.30 -5.91 31.29
C MET A 12 22.80 -5.61 31.23
N PRO A 13 22.39 -4.32 31.32
CA PRO A 13 21.00 -3.94 31.18
C PRO A 13 20.50 -4.32 29.77
N LYS A 14 19.37 -5.04 29.72
CA LYS A 14 18.74 -5.38 28.45
C LYS A 14 18.35 -4.09 27.72
N PRO A 15 18.54 -4.00 26.39
CA PRO A 15 18.10 -2.84 25.62
C PRO A 15 16.61 -2.60 25.83
N THR A 16 16.23 -1.33 26.03
CA THR A 16 14.84 -0.92 26.18
C THR A 16 14.05 -1.42 24.98
N SER A 17 13.12 -2.35 25.22
CA SER A 17 12.28 -2.89 24.15
C SER A 17 11.47 -1.75 23.54
N LEU A 18 11.50 -1.62 22.21
CA LEU A 18 10.66 -0.67 21.50
C LEU A 18 9.18 -0.86 21.92
N PRO A 19 8.42 0.24 22.08
CA PRO A 19 7.01 0.15 22.41
C PRO A 19 6.32 -0.68 21.34
N ARG A 20 5.79 -1.84 21.74
CA ARG A 20 4.93 -2.64 20.87
C ARG A 20 3.72 -1.78 20.53
N GLY A 21 3.39 -1.69 19.25
CA GLY A 21 2.30 -0.85 18.74
C GLY A 21 0.95 -1.07 19.46
N PRO A 22 -0.06 -0.25 19.14
CA PRO A 22 -1.32 -0.20 19.87
C PRO A 22 -1.91 -1.57 20.23
N LYS A 23 -2.47 -1.73 21.45
CA LYS A 23 -2.97 -3.02 21.95
C LYS A 23 -3.99 -3.69 21.01
N TRP A 24 -4.73 -2.92 20.20
CA TRP A 24 -5.66 -3.47 19.21
C TRP A 24 -4.95 -4.24 18.08
N SER A 25 -3.78 -3.78 17.61
CA SER A 25 -3.01 -4.50 16.58
C SER A 25 -2.38 -5.79 17.14
N GLN A 26 -2.05 -5.79 18.43
CA GLN A 26 -1.58 -6.99 19.13
C GLN A 26 -2.69 -8.03 19.30
N LYS A 27 -3.93 -7.60 19.52
CA LYS A 27 -5.11 -8.48 19.66
C LYS A 27 -5.45 -9.15 18.33
N ILE A 28 -5.43 -8.38 17.23
CA ILE A 28 -5.62 -8.90 15.86
C ILE A 28 -4.56 -9.94 15.50
N ARG A 29 -3.29 -9.75 15.91
CA ARG A 29 -2.21 -10.73 15.74
C ARG A 29 -2.41 -12.01 16.56
N LYS A 30 -2.97 -11.90 17.77
CA LYS A 30 -3.19 -13.03 18.70
C LYS A 30 -4.37 -13.91 18.28
N ASP A 31 -5.39 -13.33 17.64
CA ASP A 31 -6.62 -14.02 17.27
C ASP A 31 -6.51 -14.88 15.99
N GLY A 32 -5.30 -15.09 15.45
CA GLY A 32 -5.06 -16.05 14.35
C GLY A 32 -5.71 -15.71 13.00
N LYS A 33 -6.59 -14.69 12.95
CA LYS A 33 -6.90 -13.96 11.72
C LYS A 33 -5.71 -13.08 11.37
N MET A 34 -4.57 -13.70 11.07
CA MET A 34 -3.64 -13.09 10.12
C MET A 34 -4.51 -12.64 8.95
N PHE A 35 -4.51 -11.34 8.65
CA PHE A 35 -4.89 -10.90 7.32
C PHE A 35 -3.94 -11.65 6.40
N SER A 36 -4.40 -12.81 5.90
CA SER A 36 -3.67 -13.55 4.89
C SER A 36 -3.37 -12.53 3.80
N GLY A 37 -2.11 -12.47 3.37
CA GLY A 37 -1.74 -11.57 2.30
C GLY A 37 -2.61 -11.83 1.07
N PRO A 38 -2.54 -10.96 0.06
CA PRO A 38 -3.28 -11.14 -1.19
C PRO A 38 -2.98 -12.49 -1.88
N GLY A 39 -1.88 -13.16 -1.52
CA GLY A 39 -1.41 -14.37 -2.16
C GLY A 39 -1.05 -14.10 -3.61
N ASN A 40 -0.87 -15.16 -4.39
CA ASN A 40 -0.65 -15.01 -5.83
C ASN A 40 -1.93 -14.52 -6.51
N ALA A 41 -1.79 -13.63 -7.48
CA ALA A 41 -2.91 -13.22 -8.32
C ALA A 41 -3.46 -14.42 -9.11
N PRO A 42 -4.78 -14.54 -9.26
CA PRO A 42 -5.38 -15.52 -10.17
C PRO A 42 -4.81 -15.40 -11.59
N LEU A 43 -4.70 -16.51 -12.31
CA LEU A 43 -4.17 -16.49 -13.69
C LEU A 43 -5.01 -15.56 -14.59
N ALA A 44 -6.33 -15.58 -14.44
CA ALA A 44 -7.25 -14.72 -15.19
C ALA A 44 -7.16 -13.23 -14.80
N PHE A 45 -6.50 -12.88 -13.69
CA PHE A 45 -6.23 -11.48 -13.31
C PHE A 45 -5.01 -10.93 -14.05
N LYS A 46 -3.99 -11.78 -14.28
CA LYS A 46 -2.75 -11.45 -14.97
C LYS A 46 -2.95 -11.44 -16.50
N GLY A 47 -3.75 -10.51 -17.01
CA GLY A 47 -3.73 -10.15 -18.43
C GLY A 47 -2.42 -9.46 -18.82
N GLY A 48 -2.10 -9.36 -20.12
CA GLY A 48 -0.80 -8.96 -20.69
C GLY A 48 -0.22 -7.58 -20.31
N GLY A 49 -0.83 -6.87 -19.36
CA GLY A 49 -0.30 -5.64 -18.76
C GLY A 49 -0.53 -5.52 -17.24
N THR A 50 -1.17 -6.49 -16.60
CA THR A 50 -1.53 -6.42 -15.17
C THR A 50 -0.34 -6.81 -14.29
N SER A 51 0.07 -5.92 -13.39
CA SER A 51 1.17 -6.18 -12.46
C SER A 51 0.73 -6.95 -11.20
N SER A 52 1.67 -7.67 -10.58
CA SER A 52 1.45 -8.27 -9.25
C SER A 52 1.11 -7.22 -8.19
N LEU A 53 1.48 -5.95 -8.39
CA LEU A 53 1.16 -4.84 -7.49
C LEU A 53 -0.31 -4.45 -7.59
N GLU A 54 -0.88 -4.39 -8.79
CA GLU A 54 -2.31 -4.15 -8.99
C GLU A 54 -3.15 -5.19 -8.25
N TRP A 55 -2.74 -6.46 -8.24
CA TRP A 55 -3.43 -7.50 -7.47
C TRP A 55 -3.49 -7.20 -5.97
N ILE A 56 -2.39 -6.69 -5.40
CA ILE A 56 -2.32 -6.32 -3.98
C ILE A 56 -3.35 -5.22 -3.68
N VAL A 57 -3.43 -4.22 -4.54
CA VAL A 57 -4.38 -3.09 -4.38
C VAL A 57 -5.81 -3.55 -4.59
N TYR A 58 -6.09 -4.34 -5.64
CA TYR A 58 -7.41 -4.92 -5.92
C TYR A 58 -7.94 -5.72 -4.73
N TRP A 59 -7.13 -6.68 -4.23
CA TRP A 59 -7.48 -7.48 -3.07
C TRP A 59 -7.74 -6.61 -1.84
N THR A 60 -6.91 -5.59 -1.64
CA THR A 60 -7.02 -4.67 -0.51
C THR A 60 -8.31 -3.86 -0.55
N LEU A 61 -8.69 -3.35 -1.72
CA LEU A 61 -9.95 -2.61 -1.91
C LEU A 61 -11.16 -3.51 -1.60
N TYR A 62 -11.14 -4.79 -2.00
CA TYR A 62 -12.17 -5.75 -1.58
C TYR A 62 -12.21 -5.92 -0.06
N LYS A 63 -11.05 -6.06 0.60
CA LYS A 63 -11.03 -6.18 2.07
C LYS A 63 -11.53 -4.94 2.80
N ILE A 64 -11.35 -3.76 2.23
CA ILE A 64 -11.84 -2.50 2.79
C ILE A 64 -13.35 -2.36 2.60
N PHE A 65 -13.84 -2.60 1.38
CA PHE A 65 -15.21 -2.22 1.00
C PHE A 65 -16.22 -3.38 0.99
N MET A 66 -15.77 -4.62 0.83
CA MET A 66 -16.62 -5.81 0.84
C MET A 66 -15.86 -6.99 1.49
N PRO A 67 -15.65 -6.97 2.81
CA PRO A 67 -14.79 -7.93 3.50
C PRO A 67 -15.25 -9.39 3.39
N SER A 68 -16.56 -9.62 3.16
CA SER A 68 -17.16 -10.93 2.88
C SER A 68 -17.04 -11.38 1.43
N GLY A 69 -16.66 -10.49 0.51
CA GLY A 69 -16.50 -10.76 -0.91
C GLY A 69 -15.22 -11.54 -1.21
N ASP A 70 -15.27 -12.33 -2.28
CA ASP A 70 -14.12 -13.05 -2.79
C ASP A 70 -13.51 -12.30 -4.00
N PRO A 71 -12.34 -11.63 -3.83
CA PRO A 71 -11.68 -10.90 -4.91
C PRO A 71 -11.08 -11.81 -5.99
N ARG A 72 -11.05 -13.13 -5.79
CA ARG A 72 -10.43 -14.07 -6.74
C ARG A 72 -11.38 -14.51 -7.86
N LYS A 73 -12.64 -14.04 -7.84
CA LYS A 73 -13.66 -14.38 -8.83
C LYS A 73 -13.74 -13.31 -9.93
N PRO A 74 -13.75 -13.69 -11.22
CA PRO A 74 -14.02 -12.77 -12.32
C PRO A 74 -15.50 -12.31 -12.33
N PRO A 75 -15.85 -11.24 -13.05
CA PRO A 75 -14.99 -10.36 -13.85
C PRO A 75 -14.28 -9.35 -12.93
N TYR A 76 -12.98 -9.14 -13.10
CA TYR A 76 -12.19 -8.35 -12.14
C TYR A 76 -12.43 -6.84 -12.26
N ASP A 77 -13.67 -6.42 -12.41
CA ASP A 77 -14.06 -5.02 -12.69
C ASP A 77 -14.10 -4.18 -11.42
N GLY A 78 -14.05 -4.81 -10.24
CA GLY A 78 -14.22 -4.17 -8.94
C GLY A 78 -15.63 -4.32 -8.37
N ILE A 79 -16.08 -3.33 -7.61
CA ILE A 79 -17.40 -3.33 -6.96
C ILE A 79 -18.22 -2.18 -7.53
N ILE A 80 -19.34 -2.52 -8.16
CA ILE A 80 -20.26 -1.56 -8.80
C ILE A 80 -20.63 -0.44 -7.82
N GLY A 81 -20.40 0.80 -8.23
CA GLY A 81 -20.68 2.00 -7.43
C GLY A 81 -19.75 2.26 -6.26
N VAL A 82 -18.66 1.49 -6.12
CA VAL A 82 -17.68 1.65 -5.03
C VAL A 82 -16.27 1.82 -5.58
N PHE A 83 -15.80 0.90 -6.44
CA PHE A 83 -14.56 1.10 -7.17
C PHE A 83 -14.53 0.29 -8.46
N ALA A 84 -13.79 0.79 -9.44
CA ALA A 84 -13.55 0.14 -10.72
C ALA A 84 -12.06 -0.14 -10.93
N TYR A 85 -11.74 -1.29 -11.51
CA TYR A 85 -10.39 -1.67 -11.96
C TYR A 85 -10.21 -1.37 -13.45
N GLN A 86 -9.02 -0.92 -13.85
CA GLN A 86 -8.66 -0.59 -15.25
C GLN A 86 -9.70 0.29 -15.96
N LYS A 87 -10.14 1.35 -15.27
CA LYS A 87 -11.15 2.26 -15.80
C LYS A 87 -10.54 3.11 -16.92
N SER A 88 -11.09 2.96 -18.12
CA SER A 88 -10.72 3.80 -19.27
C SER A 88 -11.27 5.22 -19.10
N ILE A 89 -10.42 6.21 -19.37
CA ILE A 89 -10.74 7.64 -19.38
C ILE A 89 -10.30 8.25 -20.71
N ASP A 90 -11.06 9.24 -21.19
CA ASP A 90 -10.74 10.04 -22.39
C ASP A 90 -10.39 9.18 -23.62
N LEU A 91 -11.21 8.16 -23.91
CA LEU A 91 -11.03 7.19 -25.01
C LEU A 91 -10.08 6.01 -24.69
N GLY A 92 -9.68 5.78 -23.44
CA GLY A 92 -9.02 4.54 -23.03
C GLY A 92 -7.61 4.35 -23.62
N HIS A 93 -7.38 3.28 -24.39
CA HIS A 93 -6.07 3.00 -25.00
C HIS A 93 -5.81 3.77 -26.30
N PHE A 94 -6.77 4.56 -26.80
CA PHE A 94 -6.60 5.35 -28.02
C PHE A 94 -5.78 6.63 -27.77
N ALA A 95 -5.31 7.26 -28.85
CA ALA A 95 -4.49 8.48 -28.76
C ALA A 95 -5.20 9.58 -27.98
N GLY A 96 -4.63 9.98 -26.85
CA GLY A 96 -5.21 10.97 -25.93
C GLY A 96 -5.90 10.37 -24.70
N GLY A 97 -6.23 9.07 -24.74
CA GLY A 97 -6.81 8.34 -23.64
C GLY A 97 -5.80 7.83 -22.62
N SER A 98 -6.32 7.46 -21.47
CA SER A 98 -5.55 6.77 -20.45
C SER A 98 -6.40 5.73 -19.74
N VAL A 99 -5.73 4.66 -19.29
CA VAL A 99 -6.33 3.69 -18.37
C VAL A 99 -5.80 3.99 -16.98
N ILE A 100 -6.71 4.11 -16.02
CA ILE A 100 -6.37 4.22 -14.61
C ILE A 100 -6.52 2.85 -13.97
N ASP A 101 -5.52 2.44 -13.19
CA ASP A 101 -5.50 1.16 -12.50
C ASP A 101 -6.74 1.00 -11.60
N PHE A 102 -7.05 1.99 -10.77
CA PHE A 102 -8.28 1.97 -9.95
C PHE A 102 -8.93 3.34 -9.84
N VAL A 103 -10.26 3.36 -9.85
CA VAL A 103 -11.06 4.54 -9.52
C VAL A 103 -12.01 4.20 -8.39
N VAL A 104 -11.85 4.85 -7.24
CA VAL A 104 -12.72 4.71 -6.07
C VAL A 104 -13.77 5.82 -6.08
N GLU A 105 -15.03 5.42 -5.92
CA GLU A 105 -16.19 6.29 -5.85
C GLU A 105 -16.67 6.32 -4.39
N LEU A 106 -16.28 7.37 -3.64
CA LEU A 106 -16.57 7.50 -2.21
C LEU A 106 -18.03 7.94 -1.90
N GLY A 107 -18.97 7.41 -2.68
CA GLY A 107 -20.41 7.62 -2.52
C GLY A 107 -20.89 9.05 -2.77
N PRO A 108 -22.22 9.27 -2.72
CA PRO A 108 -22.85 10.56 -3.05
C PRO A 108 -22.51 11.71 -2.08
N ARG A 109 -22.03 11.41 -0.87
CA ARG A 109 -21.64 12.42 0.12
C ARG A 109 -20.24 12.99 -0.10
N MET A 110 -19.34 12.21 -0.71
CA MET A 110 -18.02 12.69 -1.12
C MET A 110 -17.96 12.66 -2.63
N LYS A 111 -18.33 13.78 -3.27
CA LYS A 111 -18.25 13.99 -4.74
C LYS A 111 -16.84 13.76 -5.32
N SER A 112 -15.85 13.45 -4.49
CA SER A 112 -14.49 13.13 -4.87
C SER A 112 -14.38 11.69 -5.38
N ARG A 113 -14.21 11.52 -6.68
CA ARG A 113 -13.58 10.32 -7.25
C ARG A 113 -12.10 10.35 -6.89
N VAL A 114 -11.55 9.20 -6.51
CA VAL A 114 -10.11 9.05 -6.27
C VAL A 114 -9.55 8.08 -7.30
N ALA A 115 -8.68 8.58 -8.18
CA ALA A 115 -7.84 7.75 -9.03
C ALA A 115 -6.63 7.27 -8.23
N ILE A 116 -6.41 5.96 -8.24
CA ILE A 116 -5.21 5.34 -7.70
C ILE A 116 -4.40 4.82 -8.88
N ARG A 117 -3.15 5.27 -8.96
CA ARG A 117 -2.12 4.77 -9.88
C ARG A 117 -1.16 3.91 -9.09
N VAL A 118 -0.88 2.71 -9.56
CA VAL A 118 0.00 1.74 -8.90
C VAL A 118 1.33 1.75 -9.64
N ASN A 119 2.33 2.40 -9.06
CA ASN A 119 3.60 2.65 -9.73
C ASN A 119 4.72 1.79 -9.14
N GLY A 120 5.46 1.11 -10.02
CA GLY A 120 6.76 0.53 -9.68
C GLY A 120 7.86 1.58 -9.76
N SER A 121 8.70 1.68 -8.72
CA SER A 121 9.85 2.60 -8.66
C SER A 121 10.77 2.46 -9.87
N ARG A 122 11.09 1.23 -10.27
CA ARG A 122 11.91 0.91 -11.45
C ARG A 122 11.36 1.47 -12.76
N TYR A 123 10.04 1.50 -12.93
CA TYR A 123 9.41 1.82 -14.22
C TYR A 123 8.88 3.25 -14.33
N HIS A 124 8.68 3.94 -13.20
CA HIS A 124 8.10 5.30 -13.17
C HIS A 124 8.98 6.34 -12.48
N GLU A 125 9.74 5.96 -11.45
CA GLU A 125 10.65 6.90 -10.76
C GLU A 125 12.03 6.93 -11.42
N GLN A 126 12.54 5.75 -11.81
CA GLN A 126 13.84 5.57 -12.46
C GLN A 126 13.74 5.51 -14.00
N ALA A 127 12.59 5.91 -14.54
CA ALA A 127 12.30 5.82 -15.96
C ALA A 127 13.08 6.85 -16.79
N SER A 128 13.02 6.72 -18.12
CA SER A 128 13.54 7.76 -19.01
C SER A 128 12.82 9.11 -18.78
N ALA A 129 13.51 10.22 -19.04
CA ALA A 129 12.91 11.56 -18.91
C ALA A 129 11.60 11.72 -19.71
N ARG A 130 11.53 11.07 -20.87
CA ARG A 130 10.30 11.00 -21.69
C ARG A 130 9.16 10.31 -20.94
N GLN A 131 9.40 9.15 -20.32
CA GLN A 131 8.38 8.43 -19.56
C GLN A 131 7.90 9.26 -18.36
N ILE A 132 8.84 9.84 -17.59
CA ILE A 132 8.50 10.69 -16.43
C ILE A 132 7.64 11.88 -16.86
N MET A 133 7.96 12.52 -17.99
CA MET A 133 7.15 13.61 -18.54
C MET A 133 5.75 13.14 -18.91
N MET A 134 5.62 11.98 -19.58
CA MET A 134 4.32 11.41 -19.94
C MET A 134 3.47 11.07 -18.70
N ASP A 135 4.08 10.48 -17.68
CA ASP A 135 3.42 10.16 -16.41
C ASP A 135 2.91 11.42 -15.69
N ARG A 136 3.70 12.51 -15.72
CA ARG A 136 3.29 13.82 -15.15
C ARG A 136 2.14 14.44 -15.93
N LEU A 137 2.20 14.42 -17.26
CA LEU A 137 1.13 14.94 -18.12
C LEU A 137 -0.17 14.15 -17.91
N GLN A 138 -0.09 12.82 -17.84
CA GLN A 138 -1.24 11.97 -17.53
C GLN A 138 -1.83 12.34 -16.17
N LYS A 139 -0.99 12.41 -15.12
CA LYS A 139 -1.44 12.78 -13.77
C LYS A 139 -2.10 14.16 -13.73
N GLN A 140 -1.54 15.15 -14.42
CA GLN A 140 -2.08 16.51 -14.50
C GLN A 140 -3.46 16.52 -15.17
N ARG A 141 -3.63 15.79 -16.28
CA ARG A 141 -4.93 15.66 -16.95
C ARG A 141 -5.97 15.02 -16.04
N LEU A 142 -5.62 13.91 -15.40
CA LEU A 142 -6.53 13.21 -14.49
C LEU A 142 -6.91 14.06 -13.27
N SER A 143 -5.97 14.87 -12.77
CA SER A 143 -6.18 15.77 -11.63
C SER A 143 -7.20 16.87 -11.90
N SER A 144 -7.57 17.12 -13.17
CA SER A 144 -8.64 18.06 -13.52
C SER A 144 -10.05 17.53 -13.21
N THR A 145 -10.22 16.20 -13.10
CA THR A 145 -11.55 15.57 -12.92
C THR A 145 -11.66 14.76 -11.63
N MET A 146 -10.55 14.37 -11.01
CA MET A 146 -10.53 13.55 -9.81
C MET A 146 -9.25 13.74 -9.00
N THR A 147 -9.28 13.36 -7.72
CA THR A 147 -8.06 13.33 -6.90
C THR A 147 -7.18 12.17 -7.36
N VAL A 148 -5.93 12.44 -7.75
CA VAL A 148 -5.00 11.40 -8.22
C VAL A 148 -3.96 11.09 -7.16
N ILE A 149 -3.84 9.82 -6.82
CA ILE A 149 -2.91 9.30 -5.82
C ILE A 149 -2.03 8.26 -6.46
N ASP A 150 -0.73 8.36 -6.22
CA ASP A 150 0.24 7.35 -6.61
C ASP A 150 0.50 6.46 -5.39
N LEU A 151 0.25 5.17 -5.52
CA LEU A 151 0.69 4.14 -4.59
C LEU A 151 1.95 3.49 -5.15
N TRP A 152 3.03 3.57 -4.39
CA TRP A 152 4.31 3.02 -4.82
C TRP A 152 4.53 1.60 -4.32
N ASP A 153 5.31 0.82 -5.07
CA ASP A 153 5.73 -0.52 -4.71
C ASP A 153 6.27 -0.64 -3.26
N TYR A 154 7.12 0.29 -2.81
CA TYR A 154 7.69 0.28 -1.46
C TYR A 154 6.67 0.57 -0.34
N GLU A 155 5.50 1.11 -0.66
CA GLU A 155 4.39 1.29 0.30
C GLU A 155 3.59 -0.01 0.45
N LEU A 156 3.61 -0.87 -0.57
CA LEU A 156 2.81 -2.09 -0.68
C LEU A 156 3.61 -3.37 -0.37
N LEU A 157 4.88 -3.41 -0.76
CA LEU A 157 5.78 -4.57 -0.63
C LEU A 157 6.65 -4.46 0.63
N GLU A 158 7.09 -5.60 1.17
CA GLU A 158 8.15 -5.59 2.19
C GLU A 158 9.52 -5.22 1.60
N SER A 159 10.51 -4.99 2.47
CA SER A 159 11.86 -4.57 2.06
C SER A 159 12.59 -5.59 1.18
N ASP A 160 12.16 -6.85 1.20
CA ASP A 160 12.67 -7.93 0.35
C ASP A 160 11.93 -8.04 -0.99
N GLY A 161 10.98 -7.14 -1.27
CA GLY A 161 10.17 -7.14 -2.49
C GLY A 161 9.04 -8.18 -2.50
N SER A 162 8.86 -8.93 -1.41
CA SER A 162 7.71 -9.82 -1.27
C SER A 162 6.42 -9.01 -1.08
N ALA A 163 5.27 -9.61 -1.45
CA ALA A 163 3.97 -9.00 -1.16
C ALA A 163 3.88 -8.72 0.33
N GLY A 164 3.64 -7.45 0.70
CA GLY A 164 3.50 -7.03 2.08
C GLY A 164 2.51 -7.89 2.86
N THR A 165 2.62 -7.90 4.18
CA THR A 165 1.51 -8.41 5.00
C THR A 165 0.20 -7.75 4.54
N GLY A 166 -0.91 -8.49 4.49
CA GLY A 166 -2.20 -7.92 4.05
C GLY A 166 -2.59 -6.68 4.85
N GLU A 167 -2.15 -6.61 6.11
CA GLU A 167 -2.28 -5.44 6.98
C GLU A 167 -1.55 -4.19 6.44
N LYS A 168 -0.31 -4.32 5.97
CA LYS A 168 0.48 -3.21 5.41
C LYS A 168 -0.22 -2.60 4.20
N ALA A 169 -0.65 -3.43 3.26
CA ALA A 169 -1.37 -2.99 2.08
C ALA A 169 -2.69 -2.28 2.46
N VAL A 170 -3.46 -2.84 3.40
CA VAL A 170 -4.69 -2.21 3.91
C VAL A 170 -4.41 -0.85 4.53
N ILE A 171 -3.35 -0.71 5.33
CA ILE A 171 -2.98 0.57 5.94
C ILE A 171 -2.57 1.58 4.86
N ALA A 172 -1.76 1.16 3.88
CA ALA A 172 -1.32 2.04 2.78
C ALA A 172 -2.51 2.56 1.97
N VAL A 173 -3.42 1.68 1.55
CA VAL A 173 -4.61 2.06 0.77
C VAL A 173 -5.56 2.92 1.61
N LYS A 174 -5.80 2.60 2.89
CA LYS A 174 -6.64 3.45 3.76
C LYS A 174 -6.05 4.85 3.96
N ARG A 175 -4.72 4.98 4.08
CA ARG A 175 -4.05 6.29 4.17
C ARG A 175 -4.19 7.06 2.88
N ALA A 176 -3.95 6.42 1.75
CA ALA A 176 -4.15 7.02 0.42
C ALA A 176 -5.58 7.55 0.28
N LEU A 177 -6.57 6.76 0.67
CA LEU A 177 -7.98 7.17 0.62
C LEU A 177 -8.39 8.18 1.70
N GLY A 178 -7.48 8.64 2.55
CA GLY A 178 -7.78 9.57 3.65
C GLY A 178 -8.68 8.98 4.74
N MET A 179 -8.83 7.65 4.80
CA MET A 179 -9.67 6.97 5.79
C MET A 179 -8.99 6.84 7.17
N ILE A 180 -7.67 6.97 7.21
CA ILE A 180 -6.87 7.01 8.44
C ILE A 180 -5.79 8.09 8.30
N GLU A 181 -5.50 8.79 9.40
CA GLU A 181 -4.41 9.75 9.45
C GLU A 181 -3.05 9.04 9.30
N GLY A 182 -2.23 9.51 8.37
CA GLY A 182 -0.85 9.06 8.24
C GLY A 182 0.03 9.69 9.33
N PRO A 183 1.16 9.04 9.72
CA PRO A 183 2.21 9.78 10.40
C PRO A 183 2.63 10.92 9.48
N SER A 184 2.66 12.15 9.99
CA SER A 184 3.06 13.32 9.19
C SER A 184 4.38 13.05 8.46
N ARG A 185 4.58 13.58 7.25
CA ARG A 185 5.87 13.43 6.53
C ARG A 185 7.07 13.87 7.39
N LEU A 186 6.86 14.82 8.29
CA LEU A 186 7.81 15.25 9.32
C LEU A 186 8.21 14.13 10.29
N ALA A 187 7.29 13.24 10.67
CA ALA A 187 7.57 12.10 11.54
C ALA A 187 8.41 11.02 10.83
N LEU A 188 8.19 10.80 9.52
CA LEU A 188 8.99 9.88 8.71
C LEU A 188 10.42 10.39 8.50
N ALA A 189 10.60 11.69 8.26
CA ALA A 189 11.91 12.32 8.16
C ALA A 189 12.72 12.20 9.45
N ARG A 190 12.10 12.48 10.61
CA ARG A 190 12.74 12.31 11.94
C ARG A 190 13.16 10.86 12.24
N SER A 191 12.45 9.86 11.69
CA SER A 191 12.81 8.45 11.87
C SER A 191 14.02 7.99 11.04
N ARG A 192 14.39 8.75 9.99
CA ARG A 192 15.60 8.51 9.18
C ARG A 192 16.83 9.15 9.82
N ASP A 193 16.71 10.33 10.42
CA ASP A 193 17.83 11.00 11.10
C ASP A 193 18.31 10.27 12.36
N VAL A 194 17.39 9.66 13.14
CA VAL A 194 17.76 8.87 14.33
C VAL A 194 18.57 7.61 13.98
N ARG A 195 18.46 7.11 12.74
CA ARG A 195 19.29 5.99 12.27
C ARG A 195 20.70 6.40 11.84
N TYR A 196 20.95 7.69 11.59
CA TYR A 196 22.25 8.17 11.13
C TYR A 196 23.13 8.74 12.24
N GLN A 197 22.58 9.07 13.41
CA GLN A 197 23.34 9.58 14.57
C GLN A 197 23.75 8.48 15.58
N GLY A 198 23.54 7.21 15.25
CA GLY A 198 23.91 6.07 16.10
C GLY A 198 24.98 5.14 15.50
N SER A 199 25.76 5.64 14.52
CA SER A 199 26.94 4.94 13.97
C SER A 199 28.21 5.54 14.55
#